data_AF-A0A2R3MWK3-F1
#
_entry.id   AF-A0A2R3MWK3-F1
#
_cell.length_a   1.000
_cell.length_b   1.000
_cell.length_c   1.000
_cell.angle_alpha   90.00
_cell.angle_beta   90.00
_cell.angle_gamma   90.00
#
_symmetry.space_group_name_H-M   'P 1'
#
loop_
_entity.id
_entity.type
_entity.pdbx_description
1 polymer ?
#
loop_
_entity_poly.entity_id
_entity_poly.type
_entity_poly.pdbx_seq_one_letter_code
_entity_poly.pdbx_strand_id
1 'polypeptide(L)'
;MAIGKRIKALRENLSITQEELAKQIGTTKQNIYKYENEIVTNIPSDKIESLANILNTTPAYLMGWEEDVQDYTPPQTIAVHATEDLTEEEQEKVREYIQFLKMKRGL
;
A
#
# COMPACT_ATOMS: atom_id res chain seq x y z
N MET A 1 8.86 -1.70 -2.05
CA MET A 1 8.83 -0.80 -3.24
C MET A 1 9.91 0.28 -3.08
N ALA A 2 10.46 0.84 -4.16
CA ALA A 2 11.44 1.93 -4.09
C ALA A 2 10.75 3.31 -4.18
N ILE A 3 11.37 4.38 -3.67
CA ILE A 3 10.72 5.70 -3.50
C ILE A 3 10.14 6.25 -4.80
N GLY A 4 10.86 6.11 -5.93
CA GLY A 4 10.39 6.59 -7.22
C GLY A 4 9.10 5.91 -7.67
N LYS A 5 9.02 4.60 -7.43
CA LYS A 5 7.81 3.81 -7.72
C LYS A 5 6.62 4.22 -6.84
N ARG A 6 6.85 4.55 -5.56
CA ARG A 6 5.80 5.05 -4.65
C ARG A 6 5.23 6.39 -5.12
N ILE A 7 6.12 7.33 -5.48
CA ILE A 7 5.73 8.65 -5.99
C ILE A 7 4.87 8.50 -7.25
N LYS A 8 5.33 7.69 -8.21
CA LYS A 8 4.61 7.46 -9.47
C LYS A 8 3.22 6.88 -9.24
N ALA A 9 3.12 5.84 -8.41
CA ALA A 9 1.85 5.18 -8.11
C ALA A 9 0.83 6.15 -7.49
N LEU A 10 1.25 6.92 -6.48
CA LEU A 10 0.39 7.91 -5.84
C LEU A 10 -0.05 9.02 -6.80
N ARG A 11 0.87 9.51 -7.64
CA ARG A 11 0.56 10.52 -8.66
C ARG A 11 -0.50 10.01 -9.64
N GLU A 12 -0.35 8.77 -10.11
CA GLU A 12 -1.29 8.14 -11.04
C GLU A 12 -2.65 7.88 -10.40
N ASN A 13 -2.69 7.49 -9.12
CA ASN A 13 -3.94 7.36 -8.35
C ASN A 13 -4.70 8.69 -8.23
N LEU A 14 -3.97 9.81 -8.16
CA LEU A 14 -4.56 11.16 -8.17
C LEU A 14 -4.88 11.68 -9.58
N SER A 15 -4.56 10.91 -10.64
CA SER A 15 -4.80 11.28 -12.03
C SER A 15 -4.18 12.63 -12.46
N ILE A 16 -3.06 13.02 -11.85
CA ILE A 16 -2.30 14.22 -12.21
C ILE A 16 -1.06 13.87 -13.03
N THR A 17 -0.64 14.77 -13.92
CA THR A 17 0.59 14.61 -14.70
C THR A 17 1.83 14.93 -13.87
N GLN A 18 3.00 14.51 -14.36
CA GLN A 18 4.29 14.89 -13.77
C GLN A 18 4.50 16.42 -13.78
N GLU A 19 3.89 17.12 -14.74
CA GLU A 19 3.99 18.57 -14.90
C GLU A 19 3.14 19.30 -13.86
N GLU A 20 1.91 18.82 -13.60
CA GLU A 20 1.10 19.34 -12.49
C GLU A 20 1.74 19.07 -11.12
N LEU A 21 2.26 17.86 -10.89
CA LEU A 21 2.97 17.55 -9.64
C LEU A 21 4.20 18.45 -9.45
N ALA A 22 4.97 18.65 -10.52
CA ALA A 22 6.14 19.52 -10.50
C ALA A 22 5.78 20.97 -10.14
N LYS A 23 4.70 21.49 -10.73
CA LYS A 23 4.19 22.83 -10.46
C LYS A 23 3.78 22.99 -8.99
N GLN A 24 3.13 21.99 -8.41
CA GLN A 24 2.66 22.03 -7.02
C GLN A 24 3.81 21.99 -6.00
N ILE A 25 4.86 21.18 -6.23
CA ILE A 25 6.02 21.13 -5.31
C ILE A 25 7.09 22.19 -5.61
N GLY A 26 6.90 23.03 -6.64
CA GLY A 26 7.88 24.03 -7.07
C GLY A 26 9.17 23.39 -7.59
N THR A 27 9.07 22.53 -8.60
CA THR A 27 10.19 21.93 -9.33
C THR A 27 9.90 21.84 -10.84
N THR A 28 10.75 21.13 -11.59
CA THR A 28 10.54 20.88 -13.02
C THR A 28 9.98 19.47 -13.27
N LYS A 29 9.23 19.30 -14.36
CA LYS A 29 8.79 17.96 -14.84
C LYS A 29 9.95 16.98 -14.96
N GLN A 30 11.12 17.45 -15.40
CA GLN A 30 12.32 16.64 -15.52
C GLN A 30 12.79 16.09 -14.17
N ASN A 31 12.69 16.88 -13.10
CA ASN A 31 13.03 16.40 -11.75
C ASN A 31 12.05 15.33 -11.27
N ILE A 32 10.73 15.52 -11.48
CA ILE A 32 9.74 14.48 -11.17
C ILE A 32 10.02 13.20 -11.94
N TYR A 33 10.32 13.29 -13.25
CA TYR A 33 10.70 12.13 -14.05
C TYR A 33 11.93 11.42 -13.47
N LYS A 34 12.97 12.15 -13.07
CA LYS A 34 14.17 11.58 -12.46
C LYS A 34 13.87 10.90 -11.12
N TYR A 35 12.99 11.48 -10.30
CA TYR A 35 12.56 10.87 -9.04
C TYR A 35 11.79 9.58 -9.29
N GLU A 36 10.77 9.61 -10.16
CA GLU A 36 9.91 8.45 -10.45
C GLU A 36 10.66 7.27 -11.09
N ASN A 37 11.76 7.54 -11.79
CA ASN A 37 12.57 6.53 -12.47
C ASN A 37 13.88 6.19 -11.73
N GLU A 38 14.02 6.59 -10.46
CA GLU A 38 15.18 6.27 -9.61
C GLU A 38 16.52 6.82 -10.14
N ILE A 39 16.49 7.78 -11.07
CA ILE A 39 17.69 8.46 -11.59
C ILE A 39 18.28 9.37 -10.52
N VAL A 40 17.42 9.98 -9.71
CA VAL A 40 17.80 10.77 -8.53
C VAL A 40 17.04 10.22 -7.32
N THR A 41 17.77 9.62 -6.39
CA THR A 41 17.23 9.07 -5.14
C THR A 41 17.50 9.95 -3.93
N ASN A 42 18.50 10.83 -4.01
CA ASN A 42 18.79 11.82 -2.98
C ASN A 42 17.89 13.05 -3.15
N ILE A 43 16.60 12.89 -2.84
CA ILE A 43 15.59 13.95 -2.89
C ILE A 43 15.72 14.80 -1.62
N PRO A 44 15.81 16.14 -1.72
CA PRO A 44 15.84 17.03 -0.56
C PRO A 44 14.64 16.81 0.39
N SER A 45 14.87 16.89 1.69
CA SER A 45 13.83 16.59 2.71
C SER A 45 12.60 17.49 2.58
N ASP A 46 12.78 18.77 2.28
CA ASP A 46 11.69 19.74 2.02
C ASP A 46 10.81 19.30 0.83
N LYS A 47 11.41 18.69 -0.19
CA LYS A 47 10.69 18.14 -1.34
C LYS A 47 9.98 16.84 -1.00
N ILE A 48 10.55 16.00 -0.14
CA ILE A 48 9.86 14.79 0.35
C ILE A 48 8.63 15.16 1.18
N GLU A 49 8.73 16.16 2.06
CA GLU A 49 7.59 16.67 2.81
C GLU A 49 6.51 17.25 1.88
N SER A 50 6.92 18.06 0.90
CA SER A 50 5.99 18.62 -0.10
C SER A 50 5.29 17.53 -0.92
N LEU A 51 6.04 16.52 -1.37
CA LEU A 51 5.51 15.37 -2.10
C LEU A 51 4.51 14.61 -1.25
N ALA A 52 4.83 14.33 0.02
CA ALA A 52 3.94 13.62 0.93
C ALA A 52 2.60 14.34 1.09
N ASN A 53 2.64 15.65 1.29
CA ASN A 53 1.44 16.48 1.43
C ASN A 53 0.57 16.46 0.16
N ILE A 54 1.16 16.68 -1.01
CA ILE A 54 0.41 16.74 -2.29
C ILE A 54 -0.11 15.36 -2.71
N LEU A 55 0.63 14.30 -2.39
CA LEU A 55 0.27 12.92 -2.71
C LEU A 55 -0.61 12.26 -1.64
N ASN A 56 -1.09 13.01 -0.65
CA ASN A 56 -1.91 12.54 0.47
C ASN A 56 -1.32 11.31 1.18
N THR A 57 -0.04 11.37 1.52
CA THR A 57 0.70 10.30 2.18
C THR A 57 1.66 10.86 3.24
N THR A 58 2.52 10.00 3.82
CA THR A 58 3.54 10.38 4.79
C THR A 58 4.94 10.37 4.16
N PRO A 59 5.87 11.20 4.65
CA PRO A 59 7.28 11.06 4.29
C PRO A 59 7.82 9.66 4.59
N ALA A 60 7.38 9.06 5.70
CA ALA A 60 7.76 7.71 6.11
C ALA A 60 7.35 6.64 5.08
N TYR A 61 6.14 6.73 4.53
CA TYR A 61 5.69 5.84 3.45
C TYR A 61 6.52 6.03 2.19
N LEU A 62 6.75 7.28 1.72
CA LEU A 62 7.56 7.55 0.54
C LEU A 62 8.98 6.97 0.69
N MET A 63 9.58 7.18 1.85
CA MET A 63 10.90 6.67 2.22
C MET A 63 10.93 5.16 2.45
N GLY A 64 9.77 4.52 2.61
CA GLY A 64 9.64 3.10 2.91
C GLY A 64 10.05 2.73 4.32
N TRP A 65 9.94 3.67 5.26
CA TRP A 65 10.08 3.41 6.70
C TRP A 65 8.81 2.81 7.30
N GLU A 66 7.67 3.09 6.66
CA GLU A 66 6.43 2.36 6.85
C GLU A 66 6.33 1.35 5.70
N GLU A 67 6.19 0.07 6.03
CA GLU A 67 5.77 -0.90 5.02
C GLU A 67 4.37 -0.53 4.54
N ASP A 68 4.05 -0.91 3.30
CA ASP A 68 2.64 -0.98 2.89
C ASP A 68 1.93 -1.71 4.04
N VAL A 69 0.80 -1.19 4.52
CA VAL A 69 -0.14 -2.00 5.30
C VAL A 69 -0.63 -3.11 4.37
N GLN A 70 0.23 -4.11 4.15
CA GLN A 70 -0.11 -5.32 3.48
C GLN A 70 -1.05 -6.03 4.43
N ASP A 71 -2.22 -6.35 3.88
CA ASP A 71 -3.12 -7.36 4.40
C ASP A 71 -3.94 -7.02 5.65
N TYR A 72 -4.44 -5.78 5.79
CA TYR A 72 -5.81 -5.69 6.30
C TYR A 72 -6.78 -5.95 5.15
N THR A 73 -6.91 -7.22 4.77
CA THR A 73 -8.18 -7.68 4.25
C THR A 73 -9.11 -7.76 5.46
N PRO A 74 -10.19 -6.96 5.54
CA PRO A 74 -11.23 -7.25 6.51
C PRO A 74 -11.59 -8.72 6.27
N PRO A 75 -11.65 -9.57 7.32
CA PRO A 75 -11.97 -10.97 7.12
C PRO A 75 -13.24 -11.05 6.28
N GLN A 76 -13.16 -11.69 5.10
CA GLN A 76 -14.35 -12.04 4.35
C GLN A 76 -15.15 -12.95 5.26
N THR A 77 -16.15 -12.35 5.89
CA THR A 77 -16.94 -13.01 6.91
C THR A 77 -17.98 -13.86 6.19
N ILE A 78 -17.54 -15.01 5.68
CA ILE A 78 -18.38 -15.95 4.92
C ILE A 78 -19.31 -16.73 5.87
N ALA A 79 -18.98 -16.81 7.16
CA ALA A 79 -19.59 -17.79 8.08
C ALA A 79 -20.27 -17.21 9.35
N VAL A 80 -20.50 -15.89 9.46
CA VAL A 80 -21.24 -15.38 10.65
C VAL A 80 -22.73 -15.75 10.60
N HIS A 81 -23.31 -15.94 9.41
CA HIS A 81 -24.72 -16.37 9.29
C HIS A 81 -24.92 -17.87 9.04
N ALA A 82 -23.85 -18.66 8.91
CA ALA A 82 -23.92 -20.10 8.65
C ALA A 82 -23.63 -20.97 9.89
N THR A 83 -23.30 -20.36 11.02
CA THR A 83 -22.94 -21.08 12.26
C THR A 83 -24.13 -21.26 13.22
N GLU A 84 -25.25 -20.59 12.97
CA GLU A 84 -26.49 -20.79 13.75
C GLU A 84 -27.07 -22.20 13.54
N ASP A 85 -26.81 -22.82 12.38
CA ASP A 85 -27.33 -24.14 12.00
C ASP A 85 -26.31 -25.29 12.17
N LEU A 86 -25.09 -25.00 12.63
CA LEU A 86 -24.02 -26.01 12.78
C LEU A 86 -23.89 -26.46 14.23
N THR A 87 -23.88 -27.76 14.43
CA THR A 87 -23.58 -28.39 15.72
C THR A 87 -22.14 -28.13 16.15
N GLU A 88 -21.86 -28.27 17.46
CA GLU A 88 -20.50 -28.10 18.01
C GLU A 88 -19.46 -28.98 17.30
N GLU A 89 -19.85 -30.20 16.92
CA GLU A 89 -18.99 -31.14 16.18
C GLU A 89 -18.66 -30.65 14.77
N GLU A 90 -19.64 -30.08 14.06
CA GLU A 90 -19.44 -29.53 12.71
C GLU A 90 -18.59 -28.26 12.73
N GLN A 91 -18.78 -27.42 13.76
CA GLN A 91 -17.92 -26.26 13.97
C GLN A 91 -16.47 -26.67 14.22
N GLU A 92 -16.23 -27.76 14.95
CA GLU A 92 -14.88 -28.28 15.18
C GLU A 92 -14.24 -28.77 13.88
N LYS A 93 -14.97 -29.51 13.04
CA LYS A 93 -14.48 -29.95 11.72
C LYS A 93 -14.11 -28.78 10.82
N VAL A 94 -14.88 -27.69 10.85
CA VAL A 94 -14.55 -26.45 10.11
C VAL A 94 -13.24 -25.84 10.64
N ARG A 95 -13.06 -25.78 11.97
CA ARG A 95 -11.82 -25.28 12.58
C ARG A 95 -10.61 -26.13 12.20
N GLU A 96 -10.72 -27.46 12.28
CA GLU A 96 -9.67 -28.39 11.89
C GLU A 96 -9.29 -28.23 10.40
N TYR A 97 -10.28 -28.08 9.52
CA TYR A 97 -10.03 -27.90 8.09
C TYR A 97 -9.34 -26.56 7.80
N ILE A 98 -9.71 -25.48 8.48
CA ILE A 98 -9.03 -24.19 8.38
C ILE A 98 -7.57 -24.32 8.83
N GLN A 99 -7.30 -25.01 9.94
CA GLN A 99 -5.94 -25.24 10.43
C GLN A 99 -5.12 -26.08 9.43
N PHE A 100 -5.72 -27.13 8.87
CA PHE A 100 -5.08 -27.92 7.82
C PHE A 100 -4.69 -27.09 6.59
N LEU A 101 -5.59 -26.21 6.12
CA LEU A 101 -5.31 -25.33 4.98
C LEU A 101 -4.19 -24.33 5.26
N LYS A 102 -4.10 -23.79 6.49
CA LYS A 102 -2.99 -22.90 6.90
C LYS A 102 -1.66 -23.64 6.86
N MET A 103 -1.60 -24.81 7.49
CA MET A 103 -0.39 -25.64 7.54
C MET A 103 0.07 -26.06 6.14
N LYS A 104 -0.85 -26.43 5.25
CA LYS A 104 -0.53 -26.82 3.86
C LYS A 104 -0.01 -25.64 3.01
N ARG A 105 -0.40 -24.41 3.33
CA ARG A 105 0.07 -23.19 2.65
C ARG A 105 1.41 -22.66 3.18
N GLY A 106 1.96 -23.25 4.25
CA GLY A 106 3.17 -22.75 4.88
C GLY A 106 2.98 -21.40 5.59
N LEU A 107 1.75 -21.10 6.00
CA LEU A 107 1.38 -19.96 6.85
C LEU A 107 1.36 -20.37 8.32
#